data_AF-A0A5R9DSJ1-F1
#
_entry.id   AF-A0A5R9DSJ1-F1
#
_cell.length_a   1.000
_cell.length_b   1.000
_cell.length_c   1.000
_cell.angle_alpha   90.00
_cell.angle_beta   90.00
_cell.angle_gamma   90.00
#
_symmetry.space_group_name_H-M   'P 1'
#
loop_
_entity.id
_entity.type
_entity.pdbx_description
1 polymer ?
#
loop_
_entity_poly.entity_id
_entity_poly.type
_entity_poly.pdbx_seq_one_letter_code
_entity_poly.pdbx_strand_id
1 'polypeptide(L)'
;MADETSIKVSAATRDRLAVLAAENKTTIRQLVEELAESQPTQSEYEERAAQARAELASVLGAAPSAEAEAKARGLLERLGATQDPAAA
;
A
#
# COMPACT_ATOMS: atom_id res chain seq x y z
N MET A 1 26.76 1.96 5.15
CA MET A 1 26.46 2.73 6.38
C MET A 1 25.07 3.29 6.16
N ALA A 2 24.08 2.88 6.94
CA ALA A 2 22.72 3.38 6.76
C ALA A 2 22.70 4.86 7.14
N ASP A 3 22.19 5.73 6.25
CA ASP A 3 21.99 7.15 6.52
C ASP A 3 21.00 7.30 7.68
N GLU A 4 21.51 7.52 8.89
CA GLU A 4 20.68 7.73 10.07
C GLU A 4 20.04 9.13 10.02
N THR A 5 18.79 9.18 9.54
CA THR A 5 18.03 10.42 9.48
C THR A 5 17.13 10.56 10.70
N SER A 6 17.17 11.73 11.36
CA SER A 6 16.35 12.00 12.56
C SER A 6 15.02 12.63 12.19
N ILE A 7 13.91 11.95 12.52
CA ILE A 7 12.54 12.43 12.32
C ILE A 7 12.03 13.05 13.63
N LYS A 8 11.60 14.31 13.59
CA LYS A 8 10.99 14.96 14.75
C LYS A 8 9.52 14.54 14.86
N VAL A 9 9.15 13.95 15.99
CA VAL A 9 7.77 13.55 16.31
C VAL A 9 7.36 14.08 17.67
N SER A 10 6.06 14.14 17.93
CA SER A 10 5.56 14.49 19.27
C SER A 10 5.87 13.37 20.28
N ALA A 11 5.95 13.71 21.58
CA ALA A 11 6.16 12.72 22.64
C ALA A 11 5.05 11.65 22.65
N ALA A 12 3.79 12.07 22.46
CA ALA A 12 2.65 11.16 22.36
C ALA A 12 2.78 10.18 21.17
N THR A 13 3.26 10.66 20.02
CA THR A 13 3.51 9.80 18.85
C THR A 13 4.61 8.78 19.13
N ARG A 14 5.73 9.21 19.74
CA ARG A 14 6.83 8.31 20.11
C ARG A 14 6.35 7.22 21.08
N ASP A 15 5.59 7.59 22.10
CA ASP A 15 5.12 6.65 23.12
C ASP A 15 4.15 5.63 22.51
N ARG A 16 3.28 6.07 21.61
CA ARG A 16 2.40 5.17 20.84
C ARG A 16 3.21 4.23 19.93
N LEU A 17 4.22 4.73 19.22
CA LEU A 17 5.09 3.89 18.39
C LEU A 17 5.87 2.87 19.22
N ALA A 18 6.28 3.22 20.44
CA ALA A 18 6.94 2.29 21.35
C ALA A 18 6.01 1.13 21.76
N VAL A 19 4.74 1.41 22.04
CA VAL A 19 3.73 0.38 22.32
C VAL A 19 3.53 -0.53 21.11
N LEU A 20 3.33 0.05 19.92
CA LEU A 20 3.14 -0.72 18.69
C LEU A 20 4.36 -1.58 18.33
N ALA A 21 5.57 -1.06 18.55
CA ALA A 21 6.79 -1.82 18.32
C ALA A 21 6.90 -3.01 19.27
N ALA A 22 6.54 -2.83 20.54
CA ALA A 22 6.52 -3.91 21.53
C ALA A 22 5.50 -5.01 21.19
N GLU A 23 4.29 -4.63 20.74
CA GLU A 23 3.26 -5.57 20.30
C GLU A 23 3.70 -6.40 19.10
N ASN A 24 4.37 -5.75 18.14
CA ASN A 24 4.89 -6.40 16.93
C ASN A 24 6.25 -7.08 17.14
N LYS A 25 6.80 -7.09 18.37
CA LYS A 25 8.15 -7.62 18.70
C LYS A 25 9.25 -7.08 17.78
N THR A 26 9.10 -5.83 17.36
CA THR A 26 9.99 -5.15 16.43
C THR A 26 10.57 -3.89 17.08
N THR A 27 11.43 -3.17 16.37
CA THR A 27 11.94 -1.87 16.83
C THR A 27 11.14 -0.72 16.22
N ILE A 28 11.11 0.46 16.86
CA ILE A 28 10.45 1.64 16.28
C ILE A 28 10.98 1.96 14.89
N ARG A 29 12.30 1.75 14.67
CA ARG A 29 12.93 1.89 13.35
C ARG A 29 12.27 0.96 12.33
N GLN A 30 12.25 -0.34 12.61
CA GLN A 30 11.67 -1.34 11.71
C GLN A 30 10.18 -1.12 11.50
N LEU A 31 9.42 -0.73 12.53
CA LEU A 31 8.00 -0.40 12.39
C LEU A 31 7.77 0.76 11.41
N VAL A 32 8.64 1.78 11.44
CA VAL A 32 8.55 2.94 10.54
C VAL A 32 9.00 2.57 9.12
N GLU A 33 10.04 1.73 8.99
CA GLU A 33 10.48 1.19 7.70
C GLU A 33 9.38 0.33 7.07
N GLU A 34 8.81 -0.62 7.80
CA GLU A 34 7.68 -1.44 7.35
C GLU A 34 6.46 -0.59 6.99
N LEU A 35 6.17 0.47 7.76
CA LEU A 35 5.08 1.38 7.43
C LEU A 35 5.33 2.10 6.10
N ALA A 36 6.55 2.58 5.87
CA ALA A 36 6.93 3.22 4.63
C ALA A 36 6.87 2.26 3.44
N GLU A 37 7.29 1.01 3.61
CA GLU A 37 7.21 -0.03 2.58
C GLU A 37 5.76 -0.45 2.29
N SER A 38 4.90 -0.46 3.32
CA SER A 38 3.50 -0.85 3.19
C SER A 38 2.63 0.20 2.51
N GLN A 39 3.08 1.46 2.48
CA GLN A 39 2.34 2.58 1.90
C GLN A 39 3.11 3.15 0.71
N PRO A 40 2.94 2.56 -0.49
CA PRO A 40 3.47 3.15 -1.69
C PRO A 40 2.99 4.59 -1.84
N THR A 41 3.86 5.43 -2.36
CA THR A 41 3.51 6.81 -2.69
C THR A 41 2.51 6.84 -3.85
N GLN A 42 1.76 7.94 -3.96
CA GLN A 42 0.82 8.14 -5.06
C GLN A 42 1.49 7.97 -6.44
N SER A 43 2.72 8.45 -6.58
CA SER A 43 3.50 8.32 -7.81
C SER A 43 3.82 6.85 -8.15
N GLU A 44 4.17 6.04 -7.16
CA GLU A 44 4.42 4.60 -7.37
C GLU A 44 3.12 3.85 -7.70
N TYR A 45 1.98 4.27 -7.15
CA TYR A 45 0.68 3.75 -7.56
C TYR A 45 0.36 4.07 -9.02
N GLU A 46 0.64 5.29 -9.47
CA GLU A 46 0.44 5.70 -10.86
C GLU A 46 1.37 4.96 -11.82
N GLU A 47 2.63 4.75 -11.44
CA GLU A 47 3.59 3.96 -12.21
C GLU A 47 3.14 2.50 -12.33
N ARG A 48 2.73 1.87 -11.23
CA ARG A 48 2.17 0.52 -11.25
C ARG A 48 0.90 0.43 -12.09
N ALA A 49 0.02 1.43 -12.01
CA ALA A 49 -1.18 1.48 -12.85
C ALA A 49 -0.83 1.62 -14.34
N ALA A 50 0.20 2.42 -14.68
CA ALA A 50 0.69 2.55 -16.04
C ALA A 50 1.32 1.25 -16.56
N GLN A 51 2.12 0.56 -15.73
CA GLN A 51 2.66 -0.76 -16.06
C GLN A 51 1.55 -1.79 -16.25
N ALA A 52 0.58 -1.85 -15.35
CA ALA A 52 -0.57 -2.75 -15.49
C ALA A 52 -1.36 -2.47 -16.78
N ARG A 53 -1.57 -1.21 -17.15
CA ARG A 53 -2.19 -0.83 -18.44
C ARG A 53 -1.38 -1.29 -19.63
N ALA A 54 -0.05 -1.18 -19.58
CA ALA A 54 0.85 -1.61 -20.64
C ALA A 54 0.84 -3.14 -20.80
N GLU A 55 0.87 -3.88 -19.69
CA GLU A 55 0.74 -5.34 -19.67
C GLU A 55 -0.61 -5.79 -20.21
N LEU A 56 -1.70 -5.15 -19.78
CA LEU A 56 -3.05 -5.43 -20.31
C LEU A 56 -3.14 -5.10 -21.80
N ALA A 57 -2.51 -4.03 -22.26
CA ALA A 57 -2.44 -3.71 -23.68
C ALA A 57 -1.64 -4.75 -24.48
N SER A 58 -0.57 -5.29 -23.90
CA SER A 58 0.22 -6.37 -24.49
C SER A 58 -0.57 -7.68 -24.62
N VAL A 59 -1.34 -8.04 -23.58
CA VAL A 59 -2.13 -9.28 -23.54
C VAL A 59 -3.42 -9.19 -24.35
N LEU A 60 -4.15 -8.07 -24.27
CA LEU A 60 -5.46 -7.88 -24.91
C LEU A 60 -5.34 -7.21 -26.29
N GLY A 61 -4.15 -6.76 -26.69
CA GLY A 61 -3.90 -6.04 -27.94
C GLY A 61 -4.34 -4.57 -27.93
N ALA A 62 -4.99 -4.10 -26.86
CA ALA A 62 -5.36 -2.71 -26.66
C ALA A 62 -5.44 -2.40 -25.16
N ALA A 63 -5.05 -1.18 -24.77
CA ALA A 63 -5.24 -0.72 -23.41
C ALA A 63 -6.75 -0.63 -23.09
N PRO A 64 -7.21 -1.11 -21.92
CA PRO A 64 -8.61 -0.97 -21.53
C PRO A 64 -8.98 0.53 -21.45
N SER A 65 -10.18 0.86 -21.91
CA SER A 65 -10.69 2.23 -21.80
C SER A 65 -10.96 2.58 -20.34
N ALA A 66 -10.94 3.88 -20.00
CA ALA A 66 -11.25 4.36 -18.65
C ALA A 66 -12.61 3.86 -18.13
N GLU A 67 -13.59 3.67 -19.03
CA GLU A 67 -14.90 3.12 -18.68
C GLU A 67 -14.84 1.62 -18.36
N ALA A 68 -14.03 0.85 -19.09
CA ALA A 68 -13.80 -0.57 -18.82
C ALA A 68 -13.04 -0.76 -17.50
N GLU A 69 -12.04 0.08 -17.23
CA GLU A 69 -11.33 0.10 -15.93
C GLU A 69 -12.27 0.44 -14.77
N ALA A 70 -13.16 1.42 -14.94
CA ALA A 70 -14.13 1.79 -13.91
C ALA A 70 -15.12 0.64 -13.62
N LYS A 71 -15.60 -0.06 -14.66
CA LYS A 71 -16.45 -1.25 -14.49
C LYS A 71 -15.71 -2.40 -13.82
N ALA A 72 -14.44 -2.62 -14.17
CA ALA A 72 -13.59 -3.62 -13.54
C ALA A 72 -13.35 -3.30 -12.06
N ARG A 73 -13.07 -2.04 -11.72
CA ARG A 73 -12.94 -1.59 -10.32
C ARG A 73 -14.21 -1.84 -9.52
N GLY A 74 -15.37 -1.43 -10.04
CA GLY A 74 -16.65 -1.67 -9.37
C GLY A 74 -17.05 -3.15 -9.28
N LEU A 75 -16.52 -4.02 -10.15
CA LEU A 75 -16.63 -5.47 -10.00
C LEU A 75 -15.70 -6.00 -8.91
N LEU A 76 -14.44 -5.56 -8.89
CA LEU A 76 -13.44 -5.97 -7.89
C LEU A 76 -13.81 -5.50 -6.48
N GLU A 77 -14.39 -4.31 -6.32
CA GLU A 77 -14.91 -3.81 -5.04
C GLU A 77 -16.06 -4.69 -4.54
N ARG A 78 -16.97 -5.11 -5.44
CA ARG A 78 -18.05 -6.04 -5.10
C ARG A 78 -17.54 -7.44 -4.76
N LEU A 79 -16.53 -7.94 -5.49
CA LEU A 79 -15.90 -9.23 -5.19
C LEU A 79 -15.09 -9.17 -3.88
N GLY A 80 -14.37 -8.08 -3.63
CA GLY A 80 -13.62 -7.85 -2.40
C GLY A 80 -14.53 -7.75 -1.18
N ALA A 81 -15.70 -7.10 -1.31
CA ALA A 81 -16.73 -7.09 -0.27
C ALA A 81 -17.31 -8.48 0.04
N THR A 82 -17.18 -9.45 -0.87
CA THR A 82 -17.56 -10.85 -0.62
C THR A 82 -16.44 -11.71 -0.02
N GLN A 83 -15.20 -11.22 0.02
CA GLN A 83 -14.04 -11.95 0.59
C GLN A 83 -13.72 -11.58 2.04
N ASP A 84 -14.55 -10.78 2.71
CA ASP A 84 -14.42 -10.49 4.14
C ASP A 84 -15.52 -11.19 4.97
N PRO A 85 -15.54 -12.54 5.07
CA PRO A 85 -15.98 -13.18 6.28
C PRO A 85 -14.73 -13.37 7.15
N ALA A 86 -14.52 -12.46 8.11
CA ALA A 86 -13.79 -12.70 9.35
C ALA A 86 -12.59 -13.67 9.26
N ALA A 87 -11.37 -13.14 9.31
CA ALA A 87 -10.24 -13.91 9.83
C ALA A 87 -10.49 -14.22 11.32
N ALA A 88 -11.27 -15.27 11.58
CA ALA A 88 -11.56 -15.94 12.84
C ALA A 88 -11.44 -17.45 12.64
#